data_AF-A0A1B2J6P6-F1
#
_entry.id   AF-A0A1B2J6P6-F1
#
_cell.length_a   1.000
_cell.length_b   1.000
_cell.length_c   1.000
_cell.angle_alpha   90.00
_cell.angle_beta   90.00
_cell.angle_gamma   90.00
#
_symmetry.space_group_name_H-M   'P 1'
#
loop_
_entity.id
_entity.type
_entity.pdbx_description
1 polymer ?
#
loop_
_entity_poly.entity_id
_entity_poly.type
_entity_poly.pdbx_seq_one_letter_code
_entity_poly.pdbx_strand_id
1 'polypeptide(L)'
;MPTVVTNESSLLQTTVSVAPLVLLSVVDHYERVVQAPNAPTDSNDKRVVGVILGDNTNKNLIKVTNSFAIPFEEDEKNKDIWFLDHDFIESMMEMFKKINAKERLIGWYHSGPKLKSSDLQINELFKRFTPNPLLLIVDVNSTDIVDIPTDSYLAIEEIKDDGSSAEKTFIHLPSIIQAEEAEEIGVEHLLRDIRDQACGNLSIRLTNNFKSLKSLNDRIGNIVQYLRKILSGELPINNVILGKLQDIFNLLPNLVAVQGDPTKPATASANQLATSFNVKTNDELMMVYISSLVRSILAFHDLIDNKIENKKNNEKEKEFTPTEEEPQQASAIESK
;
A
#
# COMPACT_ATOMS: atom_id res chain seq x y z
N MET A 1 28.51 -20.32 -24.92
CA MET A 1 28.12 -20.10 -23.52
C MET A 1 27.22 -18.88 -23.49
N PRO A 2 25.94 -18.98 -23.14
CA PRO A 2 25.12 -17.79 -23.01
C PRO A 2 25.47 -17.09 -21.68
N THR A 3 25.65 -15.78 -21.78
CA THR A 3 26.03 -14.84 -20.73
C THR A 3 24.96 -14.77 -19.63
N VAL A 4 25.21 -15.42 -18.49
CA VAL A 4 24.45 -15.27 -17.24
C VAL A 4 25.00 -14.06 -16.47
N VAL A 5 24.92 -12.90 -17.11
CA VAL A 5 25.02 -11.61 -16.39
C VAL A 5 23.75 -10.87 -16.80
N THR A 6 22.62 -11.38 -16.32
CA THR A 6 21.36 -10.66 -16.43
C THR A 6 21.50 -9.39 -15.61
N ASN A 7 21.61 -8.25 -16.30
CA ASN A 7 21.69 -6.90 -15.75
C ASN A 7 20.83 -6.73 -14.48
N GLU A 8 21.44 -6.85 -13.29
CA GLU A 8 20.76 -6.69 -11.99
C GLU A 8 20.03 -5.34 -11.91
N SER A 9 20.62 -4.29 -12.47
CA SER A 9 20.04 -2.96 -12.54
C SER A 9 18.72 -2.91 -13.33
N SER A 10 18.53 -3.79 -14.31
CA SER A 10 17.27 -3.87 -15.08
C SER A 10 16.18 -4.63 -14.34
N LEU A 11 16.57 -5.65 -13.54
CA LEU A 11 15.64 -6.41 -12.70
C LEU A 11 15.16 -5.57 -11.51
N LEU A 12 16.02 -4.72 -10.95
CA LEU A 12 15.65 -3.77 -9.88
C LEU A 12 14.68 -2.68 -10.35
N GLN A 13 14.55 -2.45 -11.66
CA GLN A 13 13.57 -1.52 -12.24
C GLN A 13 12.23 -2.20 -12.57
N THR A 14 12.14 -3.53 -12.44
CA THR A 14 10.91 -4.26 -12.67
C THR A 14 9.98 -4.09 -11.47
N THR A 15 8.76 -3.62 -11.73
CA THR A 15 7.70 -3.50 -10.71
C THR A 15 6.71 -4.64 -10.89
N VAL A 16 6.18 -5.16 -9.78
CA VAL A 16 5.14 -6.19 -9.78
C VAL A 16 3.80 -5.54 -9.48
N SER A 17 2.85 -5.69 -10.39
CA SER A 17 1.47 -5.25 -10.24
C SER A 17 0.60 -6.44 -9.86
N VAL A 18 -0.02 -6.39 -8.69
CA VAL A 18 -0.90 -7.45 -8.17
C VAL A 18 -2.36 -7.00 -8.25
N ALA A 19 -3.19 -7.79 -8.91
CA ALA A 19 -4.64 -7.59 -8.94
C ALA A 19 -5.27 -7.88 -7.56
N PRO A 20 -6.22 -7.07 -7.06
CA PRO A 20 -6.96 -7.36 -5.83
C PRO A 20 -7.62 -8.73 -5.79
N LEU A 21 -8.03 -9.26 -6.94
CA LEU A 21 -8.60 -10.61 -7.04
C LEU A 21 -7.64 -11.68 -6.51
N VAL A 22 -6.35 -11.56 -6.80
CA VAL A 22 -5.32 -12.50 -6.33
C VAL A 22 -5.24 -12.50 -4.80
N LEU A 23 -5.32 -11.33 -4.17
CA LEU A 23 -5.28 -11.24 -2.70
C LEU A 23 -6.46 -11.98 -2.07
N LEU A 24 -7.66 -11.76 -2.61
CA LEU A 24 -8.87 -12.42 -2.13
C LEU A 24 -8.83 -13.93 -2.37
N SER A 25 -8.33 -14.37 -3.53
CA SER A 25 -8.13 -15.79 -3.84
C SER A 25 -7.16 -16.47 -2.87
N VAL A 26 -6.05 -15.83 -2.52
CA VAL A 26 -5.08 -16.42 -1.58
C VAL A 26 -5.69 -16.59 -0.19
N VAL A 27 -6.47 -15.61 0.27
CA VAL A 27 -7.20 -15.70 1.55
C VAL A 27 -8.23 -16.84 1.52
N ASP A 28 -9.04 -16.96 0.46
CA ASP A 28 -9.98 -18.07 0.29
C ASP A 28 -9.27 -19.44 0.23
N HIS A 29 -8.15 -19.53 -0.49
CA HIS A 29 -7.35 -20.76 -0.54
C HIS A 29 -6.81 -21.13 0.84
N TYR A 30 -6.38 -20.16 1.64
CA TYR A 30 -5.94 -20.37 3.01
C TYR A 30 -7.08 -20.88 3.90
N GLU A 31 -8.24 -20.23 3.86
CA GLU A 31 -9.40 -20.65 4.65
C GLU A 31 -9.87 -22.07 4.30
N ARG A 32 -9.86 -22.46 3.02
CA ARG A 32 -10.23 -23.83 2.60
C ARG A 32 -9.32 -24.90 3.17
N VAL A 33 -8.03 -24.63 3.26
CA VAL A 33 -7.05 -25.57 3.81
C VAL A 33 -7.16 -25.64 5.34
N VAL A 34 -7.36 -24.49 6.00
CA VAL A 34 -7.51 -24.41 7.46
C VAL A 34 -8.82 -25.01 7.95
N GLN A 35 -9.93 -24.81 7.21
CA GLN A 35 -11.26 -25.35 7.56
C GLN A 35 -11.48 -26.79 7.06
N ALA A 36 -10.50 -27.42 6.42
CA ALA A 36 -10.65 -28.78 5.93
C ALA A 36 -10.89 -29.77 7.09
N PRO A 37 -11.85 -30.71 6.98
CA PRO A 37 -12.29 -31.59 8.07
C PRO A 37 -11.23 -32.56 8.60
N ASN A 38 -10.10 -32.70 7.90
CA ASN A 38 -8.96 -33.54 8.29
C ASN A 38 -7.77 -32.72 8.86
N ALA A 39 -7.96 -31.43 9.14
CA ALA A 39 -6.88 -30.59 9.65
C ALA A 39 -6.63 -30.87 11.16
N PRO A 40 -5.38 -31.17 11.57
CA PRO A 40 -5.01 -31.22 12.98
C PRO A 40 -5.20 -29.84 13.63
N THR A 41 -5.47 -29.83 14.94
CA THR A 41 -5.78 -28.65 15.77
C THR A 41 -4.73 -27.53 15.80
N ASP A 42 -3.55 -27.74 15.19
CA ASP A 42 -2.45 -26.79 15.06
C ASP A 42 -2.38 -26.16 13.64
N SER A 43 -3.54 -25.95 13.00
CA SER A 43 -3.69 -25.52 11.60
C SER A 43 -3.23 -24.10 11.27
N ASN A 44 -2.81 -23.30 12.26
CA ASN A 44 -2.42 -21.89 12.06
C ASN A 44 -1.01 -21.71 11.45
N ASP A 45 -0.16 -22.73 11.44
CA ASP A 45 1.21 -22.63 10.88
C ASP A 45 1.35 -23.34 9.52
N LYS A 46 0.24 -23.84 8.96
CA LYS A 46 0.24 -24.47 7.63
C LYS A 46 0.31 -23.40 6.55
N ARG A 47 1.40 -23.40 5.80
CA ARG A 47 1.53 -22.56 4.60
C ARG A 47 0.69 -23.13 3.46
N VAL A 48 0.07 -22.24 2.72
CA VAL A 48 -0.56 -22.56 1.43
C VAL A 48 0.35 -22.09 0.32
N VAL A 49 0.56 -22.96 -0.66
CA VAL A 49 1.35 -22.70 -1.86
C VAL A 49 0.43 -22.81 -3.07
N GLY A 50 0.57 -21.89 -4.00
CA GLY A 50 -0.16 -21.93 -5.26
C GLY A 50 0.61 -21.27 -6.38
N VAL A 51 0.10 -21.41 -7.60
CA VAL A 51 0.68 -20.81 -8.79
C VAL A 51 0.03 -19.46 -9.04
N ILE A 52 0.85 -18.50 -9.47
CA ILE A 52 0.38 -17.23 -9.99
C ILE A 52 0.47 -17.20 -11.51
N LEU A 53 -0.60 -16.71 -12.10
CA LEU A 53 -0.80 -16.54 -13.52
C LEU A 53 -0.84 -15.05 -13.85
N GLY A 54 -0.44 -14.73 -15.08
CA GLY A 54 -0.64 -13.41 -15.62
C GLY A 54 0.21 -13.16 -16.85
N ASP A 55 0.59 -11.90 -17.03
CA ASP A 55 1.36 -11.45 -18.18
C ASP A 55 2.76 -10.95 -17.79
N ASN A 56 3.76 -11.50 -18.48
CA ASN A 56 5.17 -11.11 -18.41
C ASN A 56 5.69 -10.59 -19.77
N THR A 57 4.79 -10.03 -20.60
CA THR A 57 5.15 -9.48 -21.92
C THR A 57 5.94 -8.17 -21.79
N ASN A 58 5.67 -7.38 -20.75
CA ASN A 58 6.38 -6.13 -20.48
C ASN A 58 7.59 -6.38 -19.56
N LYS A 59 8.80 -6.03 -20.03
CA LYS A 59 10.05 -6.26 -19.29
C LYS A 59 10.13 -5.54 -17.92
N ASN A 60 9.44 -4.41 -17.79
CA ASN A 60 9.51 -3.57 -16.59
C ASN A 60 8.28 -3.71 -15.67
N LEU A 61 7.24 -4.43 -16.11
CA LEU A 61 6.00 -4.57 -15.36
C LEU A 61 5.47 -5.99 -15.48
N ILE A 62 5.56 -6.73 -14.38
CA ILE A 62 4.96 -8.05 -14.25
C ILE A 62 3.55 -7.87 -13.72
N LYS A 63 2.54 -8.33 -14.46
CA LYS A 63 1.14 -8.24 -14.05
C LYS A 63 0.66 -9.60 -13.56
N VAL A 64 0.33 -9.69 -12.29
CA VAL A 64 -0.30 -10.87 -11.67
C VAL A 64 -1.80 -10.68 -11.72
N THR A 65 -2.49 -11.47 -12.55
CA THR A 65 -3.94 -11.36 -12.78
C THR A 65 -4.71 -12.40 -11.99
N ASN A 66 -4.20 -13.63 -11.92
CA ASN A 66 -4.94 -14.75 -11.38
C ASN A 66 -4.03 -15.68 -10.56
N SER A 67 -4.64 -16.51 -9.73
CA SER A 67 -3.92 -17.48 -8.90
C SER A 67 -4.77 -18.72 -8.64
N PHE A 68 -4.13 -19.86 -8.45
CA PHE A 68 -4.82 -21.09 -8.02
C PHE A 68 -3.96 -21.87 -7.02
N ALA A 69 -4.62 -22.51 -6.07
CA ALA A 69 -3.96 -23.35 -5.07
C ALA A 69 -3.51 -24.70 -5.68
N ILE A 70 -2.42 -25.24 -5.15
CA ILE A 70 -1.90 -26.57 -5.51
C ILE A 70 -1.99 -27.46 -4.27
N PRO A 71 -2.29 -28.76 -4.42
CA PRO A 71 -2.10 -29.72 -3.33
C PRO A 71 -0.67 -29.68 -2.82
N PHE A 72 -0.50 -29.15 -1.61
CA PHE A 72 0.79 -28.93 -0.98
C PHE A 72 0.75 -29.43 0.46
N GLU A 73 1.74 -30.23 0.83
CA GLU A 73 1.93 -30.70 2.20
C GLU A 73 3.37 -30.44 2.63
N GLU A 74 3.55 -29.90 3.83
CA GLU A 74 4.86 -29.71 4.47
C GLU A 74 4.85 -30.51 5.78
N ASP A 75 5.95 -31.21 6.05
CA ASP A 75 6.14 -31.85 7.36
C ASP A 75 6.53 -30.78 8.40
N GLU A 76 5.80 -30.74 9.52
CA GLU A 76 6.06 -29.81 10.63
C GLU A 76 7.41 -30.10 11.32
N LYS A 77 7.83 -31.37 11.34
CA LYS A 77 9.06 -31.80 12.02
C LYS A 77 10.30 -31.55 11.17
N ASN A 78 10.19 -31.73 9.86
CA ASN A 78 11.28 -31.51 8.94
C ASN A 78 10.83 -30.62 7.77
N LYS A 79 11.16 -29.33 7.87
CA LYS A 79 10.75 -28.29 6.92
C LYS A 79 11.33 -28.45 5.51
N ASP A 80 12.35 -29.29 5.35
CA ASP A 80 12.94 -29.61 4.05
C ASP A 80 12.14 -30.68 3.28
N ILE A 81 11.24 -31.39 3.96
CA ILE A 81 10.38 -32.39 3.34
C ILE A 81 9.03 -31.76 3.04
N TRP A 82 8.76 -31.60 1.74
CA TRP A 82 7.50 -31.09 1.23
C TRP A 82 7.06 -31.90 0.02
N PHE A 83 5.75 -31.95 -0.18
CA PHE A 83 5.11 -32.60 -1.32
C PHE A 83 4.40 -31.54 -2.17
N LEU A 84 4.60 -31.64 -3.48
CA LEU A 84 3.97 -30.78 -4.48
C LEU A 84 3.63 -31.62 -5.70
N ASP A 85 2.37 -31.59 -6.08
CA ASP A 85 1.86 -32.30 -7.25
C ASP A 85 2.15 -31.50 -8.53
N HIS A 86 3.02 -32.02 -9.38
CA HIS A 86 3.40 -31.41 -10.65
C HIS A 86 2.42 -31.73 -11.78
N ASP A 87 1.78 -32.90 -11.75
CA ASP A 87 0.79 -33.32 -12.75
C ASP A 87 -0.45 -32.42 -12.68
N PHE A 88 -0.84 -32.05 -11.45
CA PHE A 88 -1.92 -31.08 -11.23
C PHE A 88 -1.61 -29.72 -11.86
N ILE A 89 -0.37 -29.22 -11.73
CA ILE A 89 0.03 -27.92 -12.28
C ILE A 89 -0.06 -27.93 -13.81
N GLU A 90 0.43 -28.99 -14.46
CA GLU A 90 0.38 -29.11 -15.92
C GLU A 90 -1.05 -29.21 -16.45
N SER A 91 -1.88 -30.05 -15.82
CA SER A 91 -3.29 -30.20 -16.21
C SER A 91 -4.08 -28.89 -16.06
N MET A 92 -3.88 -28.20 -14.94
CA MET A 92 -4.56 -26.94 -14.65
C MET A 92 -4.05 -25.82 -15.58
N MET A 93 -2.75 -25.78 -15.87
CA MET A 93 -2.18 -24.84 -16.84
C MET A 93 -2.78 -25.03 -18.24
N GLU A 94 -2.98 -26.28 -18.69
CA GLU A 94 -3.60 -26.54 -19.98
C GLU A 94 -5.06 -26.04 -20.03
N MET A 95 -5.79 -26.15 -18.92
CA MET A 95 -7.15 -25.64 -18.79
C MET A 95 -7.18 -24.10 -18.83
N PHE A 96 -6.35 -23.42 -18.05
CA PHE A 96 -6.30 -21.95 -18.05
C PHE A 96 -5.87 -21.40 -19.41
N LYS A 97 -4.94 -22.07 -20.10
CA LYS A 97 -4.54 -21.70 -21.46
C LYS A 97 -5.69 -21.79 -22.49
N LYS A 98 -6.65 -22.70 -22.28
CA LYS A 98 -7.86 -22.81 -23.12
C LYS A 98 -8.87 -21.68 -22.83
N ILE A 99 -8.95 -21.22 -21.59
CA ILE A 99 -9.85 -20.13 -21.19
C ILE A 99 -9.28 -18.78 -21.64
N ASN A 100 -8.00 -18.52 -21.36
CA ASN A 100 -7.34 -17.27 -21.68
C ASN A 100 -5.91 -17.51 -22.16
N ALA A 101 -5.65 -17.24 -23.45
CA ALA A 101 -4.33 -17.41 -24.04
C ALA A 101 -3.29 -16.36 -23.59
N LYS A 102 -3.75 -15.27 -22.96
CA LYS A 102 -2.86 -14.22 -22.42
C LYS A 102 -2.25 -14.63 -21.09
N GLU A 103 -2.94 -15.46 -20.31
CA GLU A 103 -2.45 -15.91 -19.01
C GLU A 103 -1.37 -16.98 -19.19
N ARG A 104 -0.23 -16.74 -18.54
CA ARG A 104 0.89 -17.67 -18.48
C ARG A 104 1.31 -17.84 -17.04
N LEU A 105 1.93 -18.97 -16.75
CA LEU A 105 2.61 -19.16 -15.47
C LEU A 105 3.73 -18.12 -15.38
N ILE A 106 3.73 -17.31 -14.31
CA ILE A 106 4.81 -16.35 -14.03
C ILE A 106 5.63 -16.80 -12.81
N GLY A 107 5.00 -17.54 -11.90
CA GLY A 107 5.66 -18.00 -10.69
C GLY A 107 4.68 -18.63 -9.73
N TRP A 108 4.93 -18.44 -8.44
CA TRP A 108 4.15 -19.03 -7.37
C TRP A 108 3.99 -18.05 -6.20
N TYR A 109 2.95 -18.25 -5.41
CA TYR A 109 2.74 -17.51 -4.17
C TYR A 109 2.80 -18.45 -2.97
N HIS A 110 3.11 -17.89 -1.80
CA HIS A 110 2.88 -18.55 -0.53
C HIS A 110 2.29 -17.58 0.50
N SER A 111 1.58 -18.14 1.48
CA SER A 111 0.83 -17.39 2.49
C SER A 111 1.67 -16.77 3.62
N GLY A 112 3.01 -16.69 3.49
CA GLY A 112 3.88 -16.18 4.56
C GLY A 112 3.86 -17.06 5.83
N PRO A 113 4.24 -16.54 7.02
CA PRO A 113 4.57 -15.14 7.32
C PRO A 113 6.04 -14.76 7.11
N LYS A 114 6.96 -15.74 7.01
CA LYS A 114 8.40 -15.50 6.81
C LYS A 114 8.96 -16.40 5.72
N LEU A 115 9.94 -15.86 4.99
CA LEU A 115 10.70 -16.59 3.99
C LEU A 115 11.53 -17.70 4.65
N LYS A 116 11.51 -18.91 4.08
CA LYS A 116 12.24 -20.10 4.54
C LYS A 116 13.33 -20.48 3.54
N SER A 117 14.37 -21.16 4.01
CA SER A 117 15.42 -21.71 3.12
C SER A 117 14.87 -22.75 2.13
N SER A 118 13.84 -23.50 2.53
CA SER A 118 13.17 -24.49 1.70
C SER A 118 12.47 -23.87 0.47
N ASP A 119 12.15 -22.57 0.52
CA ASP A 119 11.53 -21.85 -0.60
C ASP A 119 12.48 -21.73 -1.80
N LEU A 120 13.80 -21.77 -1.57
CA LEU A 120 14.79 -21.82 -2.65
C LEU A 120 14.68 -23.13 -3.45
N GLN A 121 14.43 -24.25 -2.77
CA GLN A 121 14.25 -25.56 -3.41
C GLN A 121 12.95 -25.63 -4.21
N ILE A 122 11.86 -25.09 -3.65
CA ILE A 122 10.56 -24.98 -4.34
C ILE A 122 10.72 -24.12 -5.59
N ASN A 123 11.44 -23.00 -5.48
CA ASN A 123 11.67 -22.11 -6.61
C ASN A 123 12.47 -22.75 -7.75
N GLU A 124 13.43 -23.64 -7.44
CA GLU A 124 14.13 -24.43 -8.46
C GLU A 124 13.20 -25.37 -9.23
N LEU A 125 12.18 -25.92 -8.58
CA LEU A 125 11.17 -26.74 -9.25
C LEU A 125 10.34 -25.91 -10.23
N PHE A 126 9.92 -24.71 -9.82
CA PHE A 126 9.19 -23.78 -10.70
C PHE A 126 10.04 -23.23 -11.86
N LYS A 127 11.37 -23.26 -11.72
CA LYS A 127 12.31 -22.88 -12.79
C LYS A 127 12.22 -23.78 -14.03
N ARG A 128 11.64 -24.98 -13.89
CA ARG A 128 11.35 -25.89 -15.03
C ARG A 128 10.23 -25.36 -15.92
N PHE A 129 9.24 -24.69 -15.34
CA PHE A 129 8.09 -24.13 -16.05
C PHE A 129 8.37 -22.72 -16.58
N THR A 130 9.12 -21.92 -15.83
CA THR A 130 9.46 -20.54 -16.20
C THR A 130 10.92 -20.22 -15.92
N PRO A 131 11.61 -19.46 -16.79
CA PRO A 131 13.03 -19.18 -16.61
C PRO A 131 13.32 -18.37 -15.34
N ASN A 132 12.42 -17.43 -14.99
CA ASN A 132 12.52 -16.53 -13.86
C ASN A 132 11.20 -16.55 -13.08
N PRO A 133 10.99 -17.54 -12.19
CA PRO A 133 9.78 -17.61 -11.38
C PRO A 133 9.73 -16.47 -10.36
N LEU A 134 8.61 -15.76 -10.33
CA LEU A 134 8.33 -14.75 -9.30
C LEU A 134 7.78 -15.44 -8.03
N LEU A 135 8.32 -15.06 -6.88
CA LEU A 135 7.78 -15.44 -5.57
C LEU A 135 6.95 -14.29 -5.01
N LEU A 136 5.66 -14.52 -4.79
CA LEU A 136 4.77 -13.56 -4.14
C LEU A 136 4.44 -14.05 -2.72
N ILE A 137 4.81 -13.27 -1.71
CA ILE A 137 4.40 -13.49 -0.33
C ILE A 137 3.15 -12.66 -0.09
N VAL A 138 2.06 -13.31 0.31
CA VAL A 138 0.83 -12.64 0.69
C VAL A 138 0.58 -12.94 2.17
N ASP A 139 0.58 -11.91 3.00
CA ASP A 139 0.28 -12.08 4.43
C ASP A 139 -1.23 -12.18 4.64
N VAL A 140 -1.67 -13.38 5.04
CA VAL A 140 -3.09 -13.67 5.31
C VAL A 140 -3.50 -13.21 6.72
N ASN A 141 -2.56 -13.14 7.66
CA ASN A 141 -2.84 -12.82 9.07
C ASN A 141 -2.45 -11.37 9.40
N SER A 142 -2.74 -10.45 8.48
CA SER A 142 -2.35 -9.04 8.59
C SER A 142 -3.04 -8.36 9.78
N THR A 143 -2.32 -8.32 10.91
CA THR A 143 -2.67 -7.50 12.08
C THR A 143 -2.16 -6.06 11.92
N ASP A 144 -1.19 -5.85 11.03
CA ASP A 144 -0.59 -4.55 10.75
C ASP A 144 -1.28 -3.85 9.57
N ILE A 145 -2.18 -2.92 9.91
CA ILE A 145 -3.00 -2.11 8.99
C ILE A 145 -2.17 -1.13 8.12
N VAL A 146 -0.84 -1.08 8.32
CA VAL A 146 -0.03 0.07 7.89
C VAL A 146 0.60 -0.11 6.51
N ASP A 147 1.01 -1.31 6.14
CA ASP A 147 1.74 -1.59 4.90
C ASP A 147 0.92 -2.46 3.92
N ILE A 148 1.38 -2.50 2.67
CA ILE A 148 0.82 -3.38 1.63
C ILE A 148 1.13 -4.83 2.05
N PRO A 149 0.15 -5.74 2.12
CA PRO A 149 0.35 -7.11 2.62
C PRO A 149 1.03 -8.02 1.60
N THR A 150 1.74 -7.45 0.61
CA THR A 150 2.38 -8.20 -0.47
C THR A 150 3.84 -7.82 -0.62
N ASP A 151 4.70 -8.82 -0.48
CA ASP A 151 6.10 -8.71 -0.82
C ASP A 151 6.39 -9.59 -2.03
N SER A 152 7.20 -9.10 -2.95
CA SER A 152 7.57 -9.85 -4.15
C SER A 152 9.07 -10.05 -4.22
N TYR A 153 9.49 -11.25 -4.58
CA TYR A 153 10.89 -11.66 -4.61
C TYR A 153 11.22 -12.39 -5.90
N LEU A 154 12.46 -12.21 -6.36
CA LEU A 154 13.03 -12.96 -7.47
C LEU A 154 14.31 -13.66 -7.01
N ALA A 155 14.44 -14.94 -7.35
CA ALA A 155 15.67 -15.66 -7.05
C ALA A 155 16.76 -15.30 -8.05
N ILE A 156 17.91 -14.88 -7.53
CA ILE A 156 19.12 -14.66 -8.30
C ILE A 156 20.30 -15.43 -7.68
N GLU A 157 21.28 -15.74 -8.51
CA GLU A 157 22.55 -16.31 -8.07
C GLU A 157 23.53 -15.14 -7.89
N GLU A 158 23.77 -14.74 -6.64
CA GLU A 158 24.70 -13.66 -6.33
C GLU A 158 26.06 -14.26 -5.95
N ILE A 159 27.11 -13.77 -6.61
CA ILE A 159 28.49 -14.06 -6.19
C ILE A 159 28.84 -12.99 -5.16
N LYS A 160 28.97 -13.38 -3.90
CA LYS A 160 29.37 -12.45 -2.84
C LYS A 160 30.78 -11.92 -3.12
N ASP A 161 30.95 -10.60 -2.96
CA ASP A 161 32.26 -9.92 -3.07
C ASP A 161 33.30 -10.38 -2.03
N ASP A 162 32.86 -11.13 -1.00
CA ASP A 162 33.71 -11.70 0.06
C ASP A 162 34.46 -12.98 -0.37
N GLY A 163 34.40 -13.36 -1.65
CA GLY A 163 35.09 -14.54 -2.19
C GLY A 163 34.47 -15.89 -1.76
N SER A 164 33.29 -15.86 -1.14
CA SER A 164 32.49 -17.04 -0.82
C SER A 164 31.84 -17.65 -2.07
N SER A 165 31.42 -18.91 -1.99
CA SER A 165 30.69 -19.59 -3.07
C SER A 165 29.44 -18.80 -3.49
N ALA A 166 29.06 -18.90 -4.76
CA ALA A 166 27.82 -18.30 -5.27
C ALA A 166 26.62 -18.79 -4.45
N GLU A 167 25.88 -17.87 -3.85
CA GLU A 167 24.68 -18.16 -3.06
C GLU A 167 23.43 -17.78 -3.85
N LYS A 168 22.42 -18.65 -3.81
CA LYS A 168 21.09 -18.32 -4.33
C LYS A 168 20.35 -17.53 -3.28
N THR A 169 19.99 -16.29 -3.62
CA THR A 169 19.27 -15.39 -2.73
C THR A 169 18.04 -14.82 -3.41
N PHE A 170 17.09 -14.39 -2.60
CA PHE A 170 15.90 -13.70 -3.05
C PHE A 170 16.13 -12.19 -2.95
N ILE A 171 16.02 -11.49 -4.08
CA ILE A 171 16.00 -10.03 -4.12
C ILE A 171 14.55 -9.56 -4.08
N HIS A 172 14.27 -8.60 -3.22
CA HIS A 172 12.98 -7.93 -3.15
C HIS A 172 12.73 -7.05 -4.38
N LEU A 173 11.58 -7.23 -5.02
CA LEU A 173 11.06 -6.39 -6.08
C LEU A 173 9.92 -5.51 -5.54
N PRO A 174 9.84 -4.22 -5.95
CA PRO A 174 8.72 -3.36 -5.57
C PRO A 174 7.37 -3.91 -6.05
N SER A 175 6.44 -4.07 -5.11
CA SER A 175 5.06 -4.48 -5.36
C SER A 175 4.12 -3.28 -5.32
N ILE A 176 3.14 -3.25 -6.23
CA ILE A 176 2.02 -2.32 -6.21
C ILE A 176 0.73 -3.10 -6.40
N ILE A 177 -0.35 -2.68 -5.72
CA ILE A 177 -1.69 -3.20 -5.98
C ILE A 177 -2.30 -2.34 -7.07
N GLN A 178 -2.69 -2.96 -8.18
CA GLN A 178 -3.36 -2.27 -9.29
C GLN A 178 -4.58 -3.09 -9.71
N ALA A 179 -5.76 -2.48 -9.62
CA ALA A 179 -7.01 -3.06 -10.08
C ALA A 179 -7.18 -2.83 -11.59
N GLU A 180 -7.81 -3.78 -12.28
CA GLU A 180 -8.40 -3.56 -13.60
C GLU A 180 -9.74 -2.84 -13.47
N GLU A 181 -10.19 -2.12 -14.50
CA GLU A 181 -11.45 -1.34 -14.48
C GLU A 181 -12.66 -2.18 -14.04
N ALA A 182 -12.74 -3.45 -14.48
CA ALA A 182 -13.79 -4.35 -14.07
C ALA A 182 -13.72 -4.73 -12.58
N GLU A 183 -12.50 -4.89 -12.03
CA GLU A 183 -12.29 -5.20 -10.61
C GLU A 183 -12.49 -3.97 -9.72
N GLU A 184 -12.13 -2.78 -10.21
CA GLU A 184 -12.26 -1.53 -9.47
C GLU A 184 -13.71 -1.28 -9.05
N ILE A 185 -14.68 -1.54 -9.94
CA ILE A 185 -16.11 -1.42 -9.64
C ILE A 185 -16.51 -2.38 -8.50
N GLY A 186 -15.99 -3.61 -8.51
CA GLY A 186 -16.25 -4.61 -7.47
C GLY A 186 -15.63 -4.23 -6.13
N VAL A 187 -14.38 -3.78 -6.14
CA VAL A 187 -13.67 -3.33 -4.94
C VAL A 187 -14.32 -2.09 -4.35
N GLU A 188 -14.72 -1.12 -5.17
CA GLU A 188 -15.42 0.08 -4.71
C GLU A 188 -16.76 -0.28 -4.05
N HIS A 189 -17.50 -1.24 -4.62
CA HIS A 189 -18.73 -1.73 -4.02
C HIS A 189 -18.51 -2.33 -2.63
N LEU A 190 -17.48 -3.16 -2.46
CA LEU A 190 -17.14 -3.76 -1.17
C LEU A 190 -16.66 -2.73 -0.14
N LEU A 191 -15.99 -1.66 -0.59
CA LEU A 191 -15.43 -0.64 0.29
C LEU A 191 -16.41 0.48 0.67
N ARG A 192 -17.64 0.47 0.14
CA ARG A 192 -18.65 1.50 0.42
C ARG A 192 -18.97 1.62 1.91
N ASP A 193 -18.96 0.51 2.64
CA ASP A 193 -19.31 0.46 4.05
C ASP A 193 -18.13 0.85 4.98
N ILE A 194 -16.90 0.78 4.48
CA ILE A 194 -15.67 1.03 5.26
C ILE A 194 -15.13 2.45 5.01
N ARG A 195 -15.28 2.97 3.79
CA ARG A 195 -14.84 4.33 3.47
C ARG A 195 -15.82 5.31 4.10
N ASP A 196 -15.36 6.02 5.12
CA ASP A 196 -16.08 7.16 5.68
C ASP A 196 -16.18 8.29 4.63
N GLN A 197 -17.25 8.26 3.84
CA GLN A 197 -17.54 9.22 2.79
C GLN A 197 -17.77 10.64 3.35
N ALA A 198 -17.89 10.79 4.68
CA ALA A 198 -18.02 12.07 5.36
C ALA A 198 -16.68 12.72 5.74
N CYS A 199 -15.56 12.01 5.62
CA CYS A 199 -14.25 12.60 5.90
C CYS A 199 -13.83 13.57 4.79
N GLY A 200 -13.74 14.86 5.12
CA GLY A 200 -13.24 15.87 4.19
C GLY A 200 -11.80 15.59 3.73
N ASN A 201 -11.45 16.04 2.51
CA ASN A 201 -10.12 15.84 1.91
C ASN A 201 -8.95 16.24 2.81
N LEU A 202 -9.11 17.27 3.66
CA LEU A 202 -8.08 17.71 4.60
C LEU A 202 -7.84 16.67 5.70
N SER A 203 -8.91 16.13 6.28
CA SER A 203 -8.83 15.12 7.34
C SER A 203 -8.17 13.84 6.81
N ILE A 204 -8.53 13.39 5.61
CA ILE A 204 -7.90 12.24 4.96
C ILE A 204 -6.39 12.47 4.79
N ARG A 205 -5.97 13.65 4.31
CA ARG A 205 -4.55 13.99 4.15
C ARG A 205 -3.82 14.03 5.49
N LEU A 206 -4.44 14.55 6.54
CA LEU A 206 -3.84 14.61 7.87
C LEU A 206 -3.66 13.21 8.46
N THR A 207 -4.68 12.35 8.34
CA THR A 207 -4.60 10.94 8.74
C THR A 207 -3.51 10.20 7.97
N ASN A 208 -3.39 10.44 6.66
CA ASN A 208 -2.32 9.87 5.85
C ASN A 208 -0.94 10.33 6.31
N ASN A 209 -0.75 11.63 6.60
CA ASN A 209 0.52 12.14 7.13
C ASN A 209 0.89 11.48 8.47
N PHE A 210 -0.07 11.33 9.38
CA PHE A 210 0.15 10.66 10.67
C PHE A 210 0.51 9.18 10.47
N LYS A 211 -0.23 8.47 9.60
CA LYS A 211 0.03 7.06 9.26
C LYS A 211 1.42 6.88 8.66
N SER A 212 1.80 7.73 7.71
CA SER A 212 3.12 7.72 7.08
C SER A 212 4.25 7.98 8.08
N LEU A 213 4.07 8.92 9.01
CA LEU A 213 5.06 9.21 10.05
C LEU A 213 5.23 8.01 11.00
N LYS A 214 4.11 7.36 11.38
CA LYS A 214 4.14 6.13 12.20
C LYS A 214 4.87 5.00 11.48
N SER A 215 4.59 4.77 10.20
CA SER A 215 5.30 3.77 9.37
C SER A 215 6.80 4.06 9.30
N LEU A 216 7.18 5.32 9.08
CA LEU A 216 8.60 5.71 9.05
C LEU A 216 9.30 5.43 10.39
N ASN A 217 8.65 5.75 11.51
CA ASN A 217 9.20 5.48 12.84
C ASN A 217 9.43 3.98 13.08
N ASP A 218 8.46 3.14 12.67
CA ASP A 218 8.60 1.68 12.79
C ASP A 218 9.74 1.13 11.91
N ARG A 219 9.85 1.61 10.67
CA ARG A 219 10.95 1.25 9.76
C ARG A 219 12.32 1.64 10.31
N ILE A 220 12.46 2.83 10.89
CA ILE A 220 13.68 3.26 11.58
C ILE A 220 13.95 2.37 12.80
N GLY A 221 12.91 2.02 13.56
CA GLY A 221 12.97 1.06 14.66
C GLY A 221 13.55 -0.29 14.22
N ASN A 222 13.08 -0.83 13.08
CA ASN A 222 13.55 -2.08 12.50
C ASN A 222 15.03 -2.01 12.07
N ILE A 223 15.47 -0.88 11.49
CA ILE A 223 16.89 -0.66 11.18
C ILE A 223 17.75 -0.67 12.45
N VAL A 224 17.31 0.01 13.52
CA VAL A 224 18.03 0.02 14.80
C VAL A 224 18.09 -1.38 15.41
N GLN A 225 17.01 -2.14 15.35
CA GLN A 225 17.00 -3.54 15.81
C GLN A 225 17.97 -4.41 15.01
N TYR A 226 18.03 -4.25 13.69
CA TYR A 226 18.98 -4.97 12.83
C TYR A 226 20.43 -4.66 13.21
N LEU A 227 20.78 -3.38 13.39
CA LEU A 227 22.13 -2.98 13.81
C LEU A 227 22.49 -3.51 15.20
N ARG A 228 21.54 -3.56 16.14
CA ARG A 228 21.75 -4.18 17.45
C ARG A 228 22.06 -5.68 17.36
N LYS A 229 21.36 -6.41 16.48
CA LYS A 229 21.60 -7.84 16.24
C LYS A 229 22.96 -8.13 15.58
N ILE A 230 23.43 -7.23 14.72
CA ILE A 230 24.79 -7.31 14.19
C ILE A 230 25.81 -7.11 15.32
N LEU A 231 25.58 -6.11 16.19
CA LEU A 231 26.50 -5.80 17.28
C LEU A 231 26.54 -6.90 18.36
N SER A 232 25.42 -7.62 18.57
CA SER A 232 25.39 -8.81 19.43
C SER A 232 26.01 -10.06 18.79
N GLY A 233 26.33 -10.02 17.50
CA GLY A 233 26.95 -11.13 16.76
C GLY A 233 25.98 -12.23 16.33
N GLU A 234 24.67 -12.01 16.39
CA GLU A 234 23.66 -13.00 15.98
C GLU A 234 23.50 -13.12 14.45
N LEU A 235 23.78 -12.04 13.72
CA LEU A 235 23.61 -11.96 12.27
C LEU A 235 24.92 -11.63 11.55
N PRO A 236 25.17 -12.22 10.37
CA PRO A 236 26.31 -11.85 9.55
C PRO A 236 26.18 -10.43 9.01
N ILE A 237 27.32 -9.75 8.86
CA ILE A 237 27.38 -8.38 8.33
C ILE A 237 27.07 -8.43 6.83
N ASN A 238 26.06 -7.68 6.39
CA ASN A 238 25.78 -7.47 4.98
C ASN A 238 26.24 -6.06 4.55
N ASN A 239 27.30 -6.02 3.74
CA ASN A 239 27.92 -4.77 3.28
C ASN A 239 26.99 -3.94 2.37
N VAL A 240 26.08 -4.57 1.62
CA VAL A 240 25.13 -3.87 0.74
C VAL A 240 24.18 -2.99 1.55
N ILE A 241 23.67 -3.52 2.67
CA ILE A 241 22.76 -2.78 3.55
C ILE A 241 23.49 -1.62 4.22
N LEU A 242 24.72 -1.84 4.69
CA LEU A 242 25.55 -0.78 5.28
C LEU A 242 25.88 0.34 4.28
N GLY A 243 26.17 0.00 3.02
CA GLY A 243 26.35 0.98 1.96
C GLY A 243 25.11 1.86 1.76
N LYS A 244 23.92 1.26 1.69
CA LYS A 244 22.65 2.00 1.61
C LYS A 244 22.40 2.88 2.83
N LEU A 245 22.76 2.42 4.03
CA LEU A 245 22.67 3.23 5.25
C LEU A 245 23.63 4.42 5.22
N GLN A 246 24.85 4.24 4.71
CA GLN A 246 25.79 5.34 4.51
C GLN A 246 25.24 6.38 3.54
N ASP A 247 24.62 5.95 2.44
CA ASP A 247 23.95 6.86 1.49
C ASP A 247 22.82 7.65 2.16
N ILE A 248 22.03 7.03 3.04
CA ILE A 248 20.97 7.72 3.80
C ILE A 248 21.55 8.87 4.65
N PHE A 249 22.67 8.64 5.35
CA PHE A 249 23.32 9.69 6.13
C PHE A 249 23.96 10.77 5.25
N ASN A 250 24.47 10.39 4.08
CA ASN A 250 25.05 11.33 3.13
C ASN A 250 23.99 12.22 2.45
N LEU A 251 22.79 11.67 2.22
CA LEU A 251 21.65 12.38 1.63
C LEU A 251 20.81 13.15 2.65
N LEU A 252 21.16 13.10 3.95
CA LEU A 252 20.40 13.79 4.98
C LEU A 252 20.47 15.31 4.76
N PRO A 253 19.33 16.00 4.62
CA PRO A 253 19.32 17.43 4.36
C PRO A 253 19.82 18.20 5.60
N ASN A 254 21.03 18.76 5.48
CA ASN A 254 21.63 19.57 6.53
C ASN A 254 21.08 21.00 6.51
N LEU A 255 19.99 21.24 7.24
CA LEU A 255 19.44 22.58 7.48
C LEU A 255 20.30 23.41 8.45
N VAL A 256 21.23 22.77 9.18
CA VAL A 256 21.99 23.35 10.30
C VAL A 256 23.46 23.64 9.95
N ALA A 257 23.79 23.96 8.70
CA ALA A 257 25.03 24.70 8.43
C ALA A 257 24.93 26.19 8.86
N VAL A 258 24.12 26.47 9.89
CA VAL A 258 23.79 27.81 10.40
C VAL A 258 24.35 28.04 11.81
N GLN A 259 24.74 27.00 12.55
CA GLN A 259 25.25 27.17 13.92
C GLN A 259 26.56 26.40 14.13
N GLY A 260 27.70 27.05 13.90
CA GLY A 260 28.97 26.50 14.38
C GLY A 260 30.27 26.91 13.68
N ASP A 261 30.43 28.11 13.11
CA ASP A 261 31.77 28.73 12.98
C ASP A 261 31.66 30.21 12.54
N PRO A 262 32.05 31.21 13.36
CA PRO A 262 32.19 32.59 12.90
C PRO A 262 33.43 32.83 12.02
N THR A 263 34.28 31.80 11.80
CA THR A 263 35.54 31.94 11.05
C THR A 263 35.58 31.24 9.69
N LYS A 264 34.53 30.51 9.32
CA LYS A 264 34.35 29.99 7.95
C LYS A 264 33.24 30.78 7.27
N PRO A 265 33.44 31.30 6.04
CA PRO A 265 32.36 31.94 5.32
C PRO A 265 31.25 30.91 5.18
N ALA A 266 30.14 31.14 5.89
CA ALA A 266 28.93 30.34 5.79
C ALA A 266 28.62 30.18 4.30
N THR A 267 28.61 28.94 3.83
CA THR A 267 28.26 28.63 2.45
C THR A 267 26.90 29.25 2.18
N ALA A 268 26.84 30.23 1.26
CA ALA A 268 25.65 31.04 0.98
C ALA A 268 24.39 30.19 0.66
N SER A 269 24.58 28.92 0.28
CA SER A 269 23.54 27.95 -0.06
C SER A 269 22.64 27.52 1.11
N ALA A 270 23.15 27.40 2.35
CA ALA A 270 22.33 26.94 3.48
C ALA A 270 21.37 28.03 3.96
N ASN A 271 21.85 29.27 4.05
CA ASN A 271 21.01 30.44 4.30
C ASN A 271 20.02 30.66 3.16
N GLN A 272 20.42 30.42 1.91
CA GLN A 272 19.52 30.51 0.75
C GLN A 272 18.35 29.52 0.84
N LEU A 273 18.57 28.28 1.30
CA LEU A 273 17.51 27.29 1.46
C LEU A 273 16.49 27.69 2.53
N ALA A 274 16.97 28.15 3.70
CA ALA A 274 16.11 28.65 4.77
C ALA A 274 15.31 29.89 4.33
N THR A 275 15.95 30.83 3.64
CA THR A 275 15.24 32.00 3.09
C THR A 275 14.22 31.60 2.02
N SER A 276 14.55 30.61 1.17
CA SER A 276 13.64 30.13 0.13
C SER A 276 12.43 29.42 0.72
N PHE A 277 12.62 28.66 1.80
CA PHE A 277 11.52 28.03 2.55
C PHE A 277 10.60 29.09 3.14
N ASN A 278 11.15 30.11 3.81
CA ASN A 278 10.35 31.20 4.37
C ASN A 278 9.56 31.98 3.31
N VAL A 279 10.17 32.25 2.15
CA VAL A 279 9.45 32.90 1.02
C VAL A 279 8.30 32.02 0.55
N LYS A 280 8.50 30.70 0.41
CA LYS A 280 7.43 29.78 0.02
C LYS A 280 6.31 29.67 1.05
N THR A 281 6.64 29.65 2.34
CA THR A 281 5.63 29.67 3.40
C THR A 281 4.82 30.96 3.39
N ASN A 282 5.46 32.11 3.16
CA ASN A 282 4.77 33.39 3.05
C ASN A 282 3.82 33.43 1.84
N ASP A 283 4.26 32.93 0.68
CA ASP A 283 3.45 32.85 -0.53
C ASP A 283 2.21 31.96 -0.32
N GLU A 284 2.40 30.78 0.30
CA GLU A 284 1.29 29.85 0.60
C GLU A 284 0.30 30.48 1.59
N LEU A 285 0.80 31.16 2.63
CA LEU A 285 -0.05 31.84 3.61
C LEU A 285 -0.88 32.96 2.98
N MET A 286 -0.30 33.73 2.05
CA MET A 286 -1.02 34.78 1.33
C MET A 286 -2.18 34.21 0.50
N MET A 287 -1.97 33.07 -0.16
CA MET A 287 -3.02 32.36 -0.90
C MET A 287 -4.14 31.86 0.02
N VAL A 288 -3.79 31.35 1.20
CA VAL A 288 -4.77 30.92 2.23
C VAL A 288 -5.59 32.12 2.72
N TYR A 289 -4.96 33.27 2.97
CA TYR A 289 -5.68 34.47 3.41
C TYR A 289 -6.68 34.98 2.39
N ILE A 290 -6.29 35.11 1.11
CA ILE A 290 -7.21 35.54 0.04
C ILE A 290 -8.39 34.55 -0.07
N SER A 291 -8.12 33.25 -0.03
CA SER A 291 -9.15 32.21 -0.07
C SER A 291 -10.12 32.31 1.12
N SER A 292 -9.61 32.59 2.33
CA SER A 292 -10.42 32.77 3.54
C SER A 292 -11.32 34.03 3.48
N LEU A 293 -10.81 35.10 2.88
CA LEU A 293 -11.57 36.35 2.68
C LEU A 293 -12.75 36.13 1.73
N VAL A 294 -12.51 35.45 0.60
CA VAL A 294 -13.55 35.11 -0.37
C VAL A 294 -14.61 34.20 0.28
N ARG A 295 -14.20 33.18 1.05
CA ARG A 295 -15.15 32.33 1.80
C ARG A 295 -16.03 33.12 2.76
N SER A 296 -15.47 34.13 3.44
CA SER A 296 -16.23 34.99 4.35
C SER A 296 -17.28 35.82 3.60
N ILE A 297 -16.93 36.39 2.44
CA ILE A 297 -17.86 37.14 1.59
C ILE A 297 -18.99 36.24 1.08
N LEU A 298 -18.68 35.02 0.64
CA LEU A 298 -19.69 34.06 0.20
C LEU A 298 -20.63 33.67 1.34
N ALA A 299 -20.11 33.38 2.54
CA ALA A 299 -20.95 33.09 3.70
C ALA A 299 -21.87 34.27 4.09
N PHE A 300 -21.41 35.51 3.92
CA PHE A 300 -22.26 36.69 4.09
C PHE A 300 -23.33 36.80 3.01
N HIS A 301 -23.00 36.49 1.76
CA HIS A 301 -23.98 36.47 0.67
C HIS A 301 -25.07 35.42 0.92
N ASP A 302 -24.69 34.21 1.34
CA ASP A 302 -25.63 33.15 1.70
C ASP A 302 -26.57 33.58 2.84
N LEU A 303 -26.08 34.32 3.84
CA LEU A 303 -26.92 34.88 4.91
C LEU A 303 -27.94 35.91 4.40
N ILE A 304 -27.54 36.74 3.43
CA ILE A 304 -28.42 37.73 2.80
C ILE A 304 -29.50 37.00 2.00
N ASP A 305 -29.12 35.99 1.22
CA ASP A 305 -30.04 35.21 0.40
C ASP A 305 -31.06 34.45 1.27
N ASN A 306 -30.59 33.81 2.35
CA ASN A 306 -31.45 33.17 3.36
C ASN A 306 -32.46 34.15 3.97
N LYS A 307 -32.05 35.40 4.23
CA LYS A 307 -32.94 36.43 4.78
C LYS A 307 -33.97 36.92 3.76
N ILE A 308 -33.58 37.05 2.49
CA ILE A 308 -34.50 37.40 1.39
C ILE A 308 -35.53 36.30 1.19
N GLU A 309 -35.10 35.03 1.20
CA GLU A 309 -35.97 33.87 1.06
C GLU A 309 -36.96 33.76 2.23
N ASN A 310 -36.49 33.89 3.47
CA ASN A 310 -37.36 33.92 4.65
C ASN A 310 -38.38 35.07 4.61
N LYS A 311 -37.98 36.25 4.12
CA LYS A 311 -38.91 37.37 3.96
C LYS A 311 -40.02 37.03 2.95
N LYS A 312 -39.67 36.46 1.80
CA LYS A 312 -40.63 36.03 0.78
C LYS A 312 -41.57 34.94 1.31
N ASN A 313 -41.06 34.00 2.10
CA ASN A 313 -41.88 32.95 2.69
C ASN A 313 -42.84 33.50 3.75
N ASN A 314 -42.40 34.43 4.59
CA ASN A 314 -43.29 35.11 5.54
C ASN A 314 -44.37 35.97 4.87
N GLU A 315 -44.05 36.59 3.72
CA GLU A 315 -45.04 37.32 2.92
C GLU A 315 -46.09 36.37 2.31
N LYS A 316 -45.67 35.18 1.86
CA LYS A 316 -46.59 34.12 1.41
C LYS A 316 -47.45 33.54 2.54
N GLU A 317 -46.89 33.31 3.72
CA GLU A 317 -47.66 32.81 4.87
C GLU A 317 -48.74 33.80 5.34
N LYS A 318 -48.45 35.11 5.26
CA LYS A 318 -49.43 36.17 5.56
C LYS A 318 -50.57 36.24 4.54
N GLU A 319 -50.35 35.83 3.29
CA GLU A 319 -51.43 35.70 2.30
C GLU A 319 -52.30 34.44 2.55
N PHE A 320 -51.82 33.45 3.30
CA PHE A 320 -52.53 32.20 3.61
C PHE A 320 -53.25 32.17 4.97
N THR A 321 -53.18 33.23 5.80
CA THR A 321 -54.04 33.39 6.97
C THR A 321 -55.27 34.25 6.62
N PRO A 322 -56.45 33.67 6.36
CA PRO A 322 -57.67 34.45 6.18
C PRO A 322 -58.20 34.89 7.55
N THR A 323 -58.43 36.20 7.66
CA THR A 323 -59.37 36.92 8.54
C THR A 323 -60.10 36.08 9.61
N GLU A 324 -59.69 36.19 10.87
CA GLU A 324 -60.56 35.92 12.03
C GLU A 324 -60.62 37.19 12.92
N GLU A 325 -61.74 37.90 12.74
CA GLU A 325 -62.54 38.69 13.70
C GLU A 325 -61.88 39.69 14.67
N GLU A 326 -62.06 40.99 14.39
CA GLU A 326 -62.03 42.06 15.40
C GLU A 326 -63.38 42.16 16.15
N PRO A 327 -63.39 42.29 17.50
CA PRO A 327 -64.62 42.54 18.26
C PRO A 327 -64.99 44.04 18.22
N GLN A 328 -66.20 44.35 17.76
CA GLN A 328 -66.77 45.71 17.81
C GLN A 328 -66.93 46.18 19.26
N GLN A 329 -66.14 47.18 19.66
CA GLN A 329 -66.30 47.91 20.92
C GLN A 329 -67.51 48.84 20.84
N ALA A 330 -68.43 48.64 21.78
CA ALA A 330 -69.47 49.59 22.13
C ALA A 330 -68.86 50.87 22.71
N SER A 331 -68.98 52.00 22.01
CA SER A 331 -68.77 53.33 22.59
C SER A 331 -70.12 53.89 23.05
N ALA A 332 -70.27 53.98 24.37
CA ALA A 332 -71.24 54.82 25.05
C ALA A 332 -71.05 56.29 24.67
N ILE A 333 -72.17 57.02 24.54
CA ILE A 333 -72.44 58.48 24.62
C ILE A 333 -73.96 58.55 24.27
N GLU A 334 -74.91 59.11 25.03
CA GLU A 334 -74.91 60.19 26.01
C GLU A 334 -76.21 60.18 26.83
N SER A 335 -76.15 60.82 27.99
CA SER A 335 -77.21 61.12 28.95
C SER A 335 -78.22 62.19 28.50
N LYS A 336 -79.53 61.93 28.64
CA LYS A 336 -80.52 62.69 29.45
C LYS A 336 -81.95 62.24 29.18
#